data_AF-A0A820RKE8-F1
#
_entry.id   AF-A0A820RKE8-F1
#
_cell.length_a   1.000
_cell.length_b   1.000
_cell.length_c   1.000
_cell.angle_alpha   90.00
_cell.angle_beta   90.00
_cell.angle_gamma   90.00
#
_symmetry.space_group_name_H-M   'P 1'
#
loop_
_entity.id
_entity.type
_entity.pdbx_description
1 polymer ?
#
loop_
_entity_poly.entity_id
_entity_poly.type
_entity_poly.pdbx_seq_one_letter_code
_entity_poly.pdbx_strand_id
1 'polypeptide(L)'
;KFLCDIAKEYKKERTKYFTIDGFNQSSENEVNGNQQTDVIPTDLLDDPRCHRGLDLCVWLNKSSNLNCTSTCLCPPSYYGNQCQYQNQRLSLSIRFHASAQSRQILFAFLIMLIDNTKQRMIHSYEQFTYLSIRDCKVKFNVYLVYSTRP
;
A
#
# COMPACT_ATOMS: atom_id res chain seq x y z
N LYS A 1 20.20 7.49 -30.04
CA LYS A 1 20.76 8.04 -28.77
C LYS A 1 19.61 8.19 -27.78
N PHE A 2 19.61 7.44 -26.66
CA PHE A 2 18.51 7.46 -25.69
C PHE A 2 18.71 8.56 -24.66
N LEU A 3 17.61 9.04 -24.11
CA LEU A 3 17.57 10.30 -23.38
C LEU A 3 18.14 10.23 -21.95
N CYS A 4 18.09 9.06 -21.31
CA CYS A 4 18.51 8.89 -19.93
C CYS A 4 19.97 9.25 -19.65
N ASP A 5 20.80 9.27 -20.68
CA ASP A 5 22.21 9.61 -20.57
C ASP A 5 22.45 11.12 -20.52
N ILE A 6 21.50 11.94 -20.98
CA ILE A 6 21.61 13.41 -21.01
C ILE A 6 21.12 14.03 -19.69
N ALA A 7 20.22 13.35 -18.96
CA ALA A 7 19.76 13.80 -17.64
C ALA A 7 20.80 13.63 -16.52
N LYS A 8 22.05 13.23 -16.84
CA LYS A 8 23.13 13.05 -15.85
C LYS A 8 23.67 14.37 -15.27
N GLU A 9 23.31 15.54 -15.82
CA GLU A 9 23.86 16.83 -15.38
C GLU A 9 23.05 17.60 -14.33
N TYR A 10 21.82 17.19 -14.00
CA TYR A 10 21.07 17.82 -12.92
C TYR A 10 21.29 17.07 -11.60
N LYS A 11 22.08 17.69 -10.73
CA LYS A 11 22.31 17.29 -9.34
C LYS A 11 20.95 17.02 -8.67
N LYS A 12 20.62 15.76 -8.47
CA LYS A 12 19.37 15.34 -7.80
C LYS A 12 19.48 15.76 -6.34
N GLU A 13 18.95 16.92 -5.99
CA GLU A 13 18.75 17.27 -4.59
C GLU A 13 17.90 16.19 -3.94
N ARG A 14 18.37 15.66 -2.81
CA ARG A 14 17.65 14.67 -2.01
C ARG A 14 16.35 15.31 -1.54
N THR A 15 15.24 14.99 -2.20
CA THR A 15 13.91 15.32 -1.71
C THR A 15 13.74 14.61 -0.37
N LYS A 16 13.54 15.36 0.71
CA LYS A 16 13.25 14.80 2.02
C LYS A 16 11.87 14.14 1.94
N TYR A 17 11.81 12.83 2.16
CA TYR A 17 10.54 12.16 2.42
C TYR A 17 10.10 12.55 3.84
N PHE A 18 8.84 12.93 3.99
CA PHE A 18 8.29 13.27 5.29
C PHE A 18 8.32 12.04 6.19
N THR A 19 8.91 12.19 7.36
CA THR A 19 8.77 11.28 8.48
C THR A 19 7.54 11.69 9.27
N ILE A 20 6.79 10.70 9.75
CA ILE A 20 5.72 10.95 10.73
C ILE A 20 6.43 11.39 12.02
N ASP A 21 6.34 12.68 12.33
CA ASP A 21 6.84 13.25 13.60
C ASP A 21 6.03 12.65 14.74
N GLY A 22 6.59 11.66 15.42
CA GLY A 22 5.88 10.96 16.46
C GLY A 22 6.65 9.83 17.14
N PHE A 23 7.95 9.97 17.36
CA PHE A 23 8.65 9.22 18.41
C PHE A 23 9.76 10.09 18.99
N ASN A 24 9.47 10.73 20.12
CA ASN A 24 10.50 11.36 20.94
C ASN A 24 11.32 10.25 21.59
N GLN A 25 12.50 9.99 21.04
CA GLN A 25 13.53 9.21 21.70
C GLN A 25 14.25 10.16 22.67
N SER A 26 13.78 10.22 23.92
CA SER A 26 14.52 10.90 24.99
C SER A 26 15.69 10.01 25.39
N SER A 27 16.88 10.58 25.24
CA SER A 27 18.19 10.01 25.55
C SER A 27 18.31 9.47 26.98
N GLU A 28 19.18 8.48 27.11
CA GLU A 28 19.70 7.89 28.35
C GLU A 28 19.98 8.95 29.43
N ASN A 29 19.46 8.70 30.62
CA ASN A 29 20.05 9.13 31.88
C ASN A 29 19.83 8.00 32.89
N GLU A 30 20.92 7.37 33.31
CA GLU A 30 20.94 6.43 34.45
C GLU A 30 20.65 7.20 35.74
N VAL A 31 19.58 6.83 36.45
CA VAL A 31 19.42 7.14 37.88
C VAL A 31 18.81 5.92 38.56
N ASN A 32 19.60 5.29 39.44
CA ASN A 32 19.20 4.23 40.35
C ASN A 32 18.19 4.74 41.39
N GLY A 33 17.10 4.00 41.60
CA GLY A 33 16.17 4.24 42.69
C GLY A 33 14.96 3.31 42.63
N ASN A 34 14.98 2.25 43.45
CA ASN A 34 13.90 1.28 43.60
C ASN A 34 12.56 1.94 43.95
N GLN A 35 11.61 1.94 43.01
CA GLN A 35 10.18 1.96 43.31
C GLN A 35 9.45 1.07 42.31
N GLN A 36 8.63 0.20 42.87
CA GLN A 36 7.90 -0.90 42.25
C GLN A 36 7.12 -0.41 41.01
N THR A 37 7.67 -0.65 39.83
CA THR A 37 6.95 -0.52 38.58
C THR A 37 6.17 -1.81 38.37
N ASP A 38 4.84 -1.72 38.39
CA ASP A 38 4.01 -2.75 37.78
C ASP A 38 4.48 -2.90 36.33
N VAL A 39 5.23 -3.96 36.08
CA VAL A 39 5.65 -4.38 34.76
C VAL A 39 4.36 -4.72 34.03
N ILE A 40 3.83 -3.77 33.25
CA ILE A 40 2.85 -4.08 32.22
C ILE A 40 3.57 -5.09 31.32
N PRO A 41 3.13 -6.36 31.26
CA PRO A 41 3.81 -7.34 30.44
C PRO A 41 3.68 -6.88 28.99
N THR A 42 4.82 -6.60 28.38
CA THR A 42 4.96 -6.34 26.94
C THR A 42 4.85 -7.67 26.18
N ASP A 43 3.84 -8.48 26.51
CA ASP A 43 3.67 -9.89 26.10
C ASP A 43 2.22 -10.19 25.70
N LEU A 44 1.65 -9.32 24.87
CA LEU A 44 0.65 -9.74 23.89
C LEU A 44 0.96 -9.00 22.59
N LEU A 45 1.84 -9.61 21.78
CA LEU A 45 1.67 -9.57 20.33
C LEU A 45 0.29 -10.18 20.04
N ASP A 46 -0.76 -9.39 20.28
CA ASP A 46 -2.10 -9.71 19.87
C ASP A 46 -2.02 -9.79 18.34
N ASP A 47 -1.97 -11.00 17.80
CA ASP A 47 -2.10 -11.21 16.36
C ASP A 47 -3.40 -10.50 15.99
N PRO A 48 -3.33 -9.37 15.25
CA PRO A 48 -4.50 -8.53 15.09
C PRO A 48 -5.56 -9.39 14.43
N ARG A 49 -6.64 -9.65 15.16
CA ARG A 49 -7.77 -10.51 14.76
C ARG A 49 -8.22 -10.24 13.31
N CYS A 50 -8.05 -9.01 12.85
CA CYS A 50 -8.23 -8.60 11.47
C CYS A 50 -6.89 -8.40 10.75
N HIS A 51 -6.15 -9.47 10.45
CA HIS A 51 -4.82 -9.51 9.79
C HIS A 51 -4.42 -8.23 9.02
N ARG A 52 -5.11 -7.96 7.90
CA ARG A 52 -4.89 -6.80 7.00
C ARG A 52 -6.06 -5.82 7.02
N GLY A 53 -7.04 -6.06 7.88
CA GLY A 53 -8.27 -5.30 7.99
C GLY A 53 -8.28 -4.38 9.20
N LEU A 54 -9.40 -3.70 9.36
CA LEU A 54 -9.67 -2.89 10.54
C LEU A 54 -10.62 -3.65 11.47
N ASP A 55 -10.24 -3.76 12.73
CA ASP A 55 -11.11 -4.29 13.78
C ASP A 55 -12.20 -3.26 14.12
N LEU A 56 -13.46 -3.66 13.93
CA LEU A 56 -14.62 -2.82 14.18
C LEU A 56 -15.53 -3.45 15.22
N CYS A 57 -16.08 -2.58 16.05
CA CYS A 57 -17.09 -2.92 17.03
C CYS A 57 -18.44 -2.36 16.55
N VAL A 58 -19.41 -3.22 16.23
CA VAL A 58 -20.73 -2.80 15.68
C VAL A 58 -21.85 -3.11 16.68
N TRP A 59 -22.61 -2.08 17.05
CA TRP A 59 -23.79 -2.20 17.92
C TRP A 59 -25.05 -2.30 17.07
N LEU A 60 -25.61 -3.52 16.92
CA LEU A 60 -26.79 -3.76 16.08
C LEU A 60 -28.12 -3.47 16.79
N ASN A 61 -28.16 -3.47 18.12
CA ASN A 61 -29.36 -3.24 18.91
C ASN A 61 -29.24 -2.04 19.85
N LYS A 62 -30.04 -0.99 19.61
CA LYS A 62 -30.14 0.19 20.49
C LYS A 62 -30.62 -0.13 21.90
N SER A 63 -31.36 -1.23 22.10
CA SER A 63 -31.97 -1.60 23.38
C SER A 63 -31.00 -2.26 24.36
N SER A 64 -29.88 -2.80 23.87
CA SER A 64 -28.85 -3.44 24.69
C SER A 64 -27.52 -2.74 24.42
N ASN A 65 -27.26 -1.64 25.12
CA ASN A 65 -25.97 -0.89 25.13
C ASN A 65 -24.76 -1.73 25.61
N LEU A 66 -24.88 -3.07 25.63
CA LEU A 66 -23.97 -3.99 26.32
C LEU A 66 -23.32 -5.02 25.41
N ASN A 67 -23.83 -5.26 24.19
CA ASN A 67 -23.22 -6.24 23.28
C ASN A 67 -22.77 -5.59 21.98
N CYS A 68 -21.46 -5.34 21.91
CA CYS A 68 -20.80 -4.92 20.70
C CYS A 68 -20.32 -6.15 19.91
N THR A 69 -20.76 -6.27 18.65
CA THR A 69 -20.32 -7.37 17.79
C THR A 69 -19.02 -6.96 17.09
N SER A 70 -17.96 -7.68 17.40
CA SER A 70 -16.64 -7.45 16.82
C SER A 70 -16.55 -8.06 15.42
N THR A 71 -16.27 -7.26 14.40
CA THR A 71 -16.20 -7.64 12.97
C THR A 71 -14.96 -7.02 12.31
N CYS A 72 -14.54 -7.54 11.16
CA CYS A 72 -13.40 -7.01 10.42
C CYS A 72 -13.85 -6.30 9.14
N LEU A 73 -13.38 -5.08 8.93
CA LEU A 73 -13.50 -4.38 7.65
C LEU A 73 -12.27 -4.69 6.80
N CYS A 74 -12.46 -5.45 5.73
CA CYS A 74 -11.36 -5.85 4.85
C CYS A 74 -11.09 -4.84 3.74
N PRO A 75 -9.81 -4.55 3.43
CA PRO A 75 -9.46 -3.82 2.22
C PRO A 75 -9.88 -4.61 0.96
N PRO A 76 -10.05 -3.95 -0.20
CA PRO A 76 -10.65 -4.57 -1.40
C PRO A 76 -9.97 -5.86 -1.92
N SER A 77 -8.68 -6.05 -1.63
CA SER A 77 -7.92 -7.24 -2.07
C SER A 77 -7.89 -8.38 -1.06
N TYR A 78 -8.55 -8.25 0.09
CA TYR A 78 -8.59 -9.26 1.14
C TYR A 78 -10.03 -9.58 1.56
N TYR A 79 -10.27 -10.82 1.97
CA TYR A 79 -11.59 -11.30 2.36
C TYR A 79 -11.52 -12.38 3.44
N GLY A 80 -12.71 -12.78 3.91
CA GLY A 80 -12.89 -13.65 5.06
C GLY A 80 -13.33 -12.85 6.29
N ASN A 81 -13.74 -13.55 7.34
CA ASN A 81 -14.17 -12.96 8.61
C ASN A 81 -13.04 -12.20 9.34
N GLN A 82 -11.78 -12.52 9.02
CA GLN A 82 -10.57 -11.93 9.61
C GLN A 82 -9.66 -11.30 8.56
N CYS A 83 -10.14 -11.12 7.32
CA CYS A 83 -9.34 -10.66 6.19
C CYS A 83 -8.09 -11.52 5.92
N GLN A 84 -8.22 -12.83 6.19
CA GLN A 84 -7.12 -13.80 6.13
C GLN A 84 -6.79 -14.25 4.70
N TYR A 85 -7.73 -14.10 3.76
CA TYR A 85 -7.54 -14.52 2.38
C TYR A 85 -7.26 -13.33 1.48
N GLN A 86 -6.39 -13.52 0.50
CA GLN A 86 -6.07 -12.51 -0.50
C GLN A 86 -6.63 -12.92 -1.85
N ASN A 87 -7.16 -11.95 -2.60
CA ASN A 87 -7.55 -12.16 -3.98
C ASN A 87 -6.32 -12.52 -4.85
N GLN A 88 -6.57 -13.28 -5.92
CA GLN A 88 -5.57 -13.53 -6.94
C GLN A 88 -5.13 -12.20 -7.59
N ARG A 89 -3.83 -12.06 -7.83
CA ARG A 89 -3.25 -10.85 -8.41
C ARG A 89 -2.24 -11.17 -9.51
N LEU A 90 -2.20 -10.33 -10.53
CA LEU A 90 -1.14 -10.28 -11.53
C LEU A 90 -0.24 -9.09 -11.21
N SER A 91 1.06 -9.35 -11.18
CA SER A 91 2.08 -8.34 -10.90
C SER A 91 2.92 -8.12 -12.15
N LEU A 92 2.86 -6.93 -12.73
CA LEU A 92 3.59 -6.54 -13.93
C LEU A 92 4.70 -5.56 -13.54
N SER A 93 5.87 -5.77 -14.13
CA SER A 93 7.06 -4.94 -13.92
C SER A 93 7.49 -4.38 -15.25
N ILE A 94 7.17 -3.11 -15.52
CA ILE A 94 7.30 -2.51 -16.85
C ILE A 94 8.33 -1.38 -16.82
N ARG A 95 9.21 -1.35 -17.82
CA ARG A 95 10.15 -0.25 -18.05
C ARG A 95 9.92 0.30 -19.45
N PHE A 96 9.71 1.61 -19.54
CA PHE A 96 9.47 2.30 -20.80
C PHE A 96 10.71 3.08 -21.24
N HIS A 97 10.98 3.00 -22.54
CA HIS A 97 12.02 3.76 -23.21
C HIS A 97 11.40 4.50 -24.39
N ALA A 98 11.29 5.83 -24.32
CA ALA A 98 10.92 6.62 -25.49
C ALA A 98 12.16 7.15 -26.23
N SER A 99 11.95 7.45 -27.51
CA SER A 99 12.94 8.10 -28.36
C SER A 99 13.35 9.46 -27.80
N ALA A 100 14.59 9.86 -28.09
CA ALA A 100 15.09 11.19 -27.74
C ALA A 100 14.37 12.34 -28.45
N GLN A 101 13.53 12.09 -29.47
CA GLN A 101 12.68 13.14 -30.05
C GLN A 101 11.37 13.32 -29.26
N SER A 102 10.94 12.32 -28.48
CA SER A 102 9.69 12.32 -27.72
C SER A 102 9.86 12.82 -26.27
N ARG A 103 10.87 13.66 -26.00
CA ARG A 103 11.31 14.03 -24.63
C ARG A 103 10.21 14.64 -23.77
N GLN A 104 9.41 15.49 -24.41
CA GLN A 104 8.37 16.31 -23.79
C GLN A 104 6.97 15.73 -24.03
N ILE A 105 6.89 14.57 -24.70
CA ILE A 105 5.61 13.91 -24.94
C ILE A 105 5.21 13.18 -23.68
N LEU A 106 4.03 13.52 -23.15
CA LEU A 106 3.41 12.81 -22.06
C LEU A 106 2.71 11.57 -22.63
N PHE A 107 3.11 10.39 -22.19
CA PHE A 107 2.44 9.14 -22.49
C PHE A 107 1.47 8.81 -21.35
N ALA A 108 0.25 8.39 -21.68
CA ALA A 108 -0.72 7.87 -20.72
C ALA A 108 -0.98 6.40 -21.03
N PHE A 109 -0.89 5.56 -20.00
CA PHE A 109 -1.12 4.13 -20.09
C PHE A 109 -2.34 3.76 -19.26
N LEU A 110 -3.17 2.88 -19.81
CA LEU A 110 -4.27 2.21 -19.13
C LEU A 110 -4.08 0.71 -19.32
N ILE A 111 -3.86 0.00 -18.22
CA ILE A 111 -3.69 -1.46 -18.21
C ILE A 111 -4.89 -2.06 -17.49
N MET A 112 -5.52 -3.05 -18.11
CA MET A 112 -6.77 -3.63 -17.62
C MET A 112 -6.66 -5.15 -17.51
N LEU A 113 -7.20 -5.71 -16.42
CA LEU A 113 -7.43 -7.13 -16.28
C LEU A 113 -8.86 -7.44 -16.71
N ILE A 114 -8.99 -8.13 -17.85
CA ILE A 114 -10.28 -8.43 -18.48
C ILE A 114 -10.42 -9.95 -18.58
N ASP A 115 -11.57 -10.46 -18.15
CA ASP A 115 -12.00 -11.84 -18.41
C ASP A 115 -13.15 -11.84 -19.44
N ASN A 116 -13.10 -12.78 -20.38
CA ASN A 116 -14.09 -12.97 -21.45
C ASN A 116 -14.74 -14.36 -21.40
N THR A 117 -14.53 -15.16 -20.35
CA THR A 117 -15.04 -16.54 -20.26
C THR A 117 -16.57 -16.66 -20.30
N LYS A 118 -17.31 -15.68 -19.75
CA LYS A 118 -18.79 -15.65 -19.79
C LYS A 118 -19.33 -14.36 -20.40
N GLN A 119 -18.87 -13.23 -19.88
CA GLN A 119 -19.17 -11.87 -20.34
C GLN A 119 -17.89 -11.06 -20.18
N ARG A 120 -17.71 -10.01 -20.99
CA ARG A 120 -16.54 -9.12 -20.89
C ARG A 120 -16.58 -8.39 -19.54
N MET A 121 -15.86 -8.91 -18.56
CA MET A 121 -15.77 -8.36 -17.21
C MET A 121 -14.42 -7.70 -17.01
N ILE A 122 -14.43 -6.46 -16.52
CA ILE A 122 -13.22 -5.78 -16.07
C ILE A 122 -13.05 -6.06 -14.58
N HIS A 123 -11.98 -6.75 -14.20
CA HIS A 123 -11.71 -7.05 -12.79
C HIS A 123 -11.01 -5.89 -12.07
N SER A 124 -10.04 -5.28 -12.73
CA SER A 124 -9.29 -4.12 -12.23
C SER A 124 -8.58 -3.42 -13.38
N TYR A 125 -8.16 -2.19 -13.12
CA TYR A 125 -7.37 -1.40 -14.07
C TYR A 125 -6.39 -0.53 -13.31
N GLU A 126 -5.30 -0.19 -13.97
CA GLU A 126 -4.26 0.70 -13.48
C GLU A 126 -3.93 1.72 -14.55
N GLN A 127 -3.76 2.96 -14.12
CA GLN A 127 -3.46 4.07 -15.01
C GLN A 127 -2.26 4.86 -14.51
N PHE A 128 -1.36 5.19 -15.42
CA PHE A 128 -0.20 6.01 -15.08
C PHE A 128 0.27 6.80 -16.29
N THR A 129 1.03 7.85 -16.02
CA THR A 129 1.67 8.65 -17.06
C THR A 129 3.18 8.48 -17.02
N TYR A 130 3.81 8.67 -18.16
CA TYR A 130 5.24 8.58 -18.32
C TYR A 130 5.72 9.77 -19.16
N LEU A 131 6.71 10.47 -18.64
CA LEU A 131 7.39 11.55 -19.33
C LEU A 131 8.90 11.26 -19.34
N SER A 132 9.49 11.09 -20.53
CA SER A 132 10.89 10.64 -20.63
C SER A 132 11.93 11.56 -20.02
N ILE A 133 11.66 12.86 -19.84
CA ILE A 133 12.61 13.75 -19.16
C ILE A 133 12.69 13.47 -17.64
N ARG A 134 11.62 12.92 -17.05
CA ARG A 134 11.48 12.70 -15.61
C ARG A 134 11.56 11.21 -15.26
N ASP A 135 10.82 10.38 -15.98
CA ASP A 135 10.49 9.01 -15.59
C ASP A 135 11.38 7.97 -16.27
N CYS A 136 12.43 8.40 -16.97
CA CYS A 136 13.25 7.56 -17.85
C CYS A 136 13.93 6.37 -17.13
N LYS A 137 14.17 6.48 -15.81
CA LYS A 137 14.73 5.41 -14.97
C LYS A 137 13.68 4.70 -14.11
N VAL A 138 12.42 5.11 -14.20
CA VAL A 138 11.33 4.55 -13.42
C VAL A 138 10.98 3.18 -13.94
N LYS A 139 10.82 2.24 -13.01
CA LYS A 139 10.22 0.94 -13.24
C LYS A 139 8.82 0.99 -12.63
N PHE A 140 7.80 0.77 -13.45
CA PHE A 140 6.41 0.76 -13.02
C PHE A 140 6.06 -0.65 -12.53
N ASN A 141 5.61 -0.76 -11.28
CA ASN A 141 5.08 -2.00 -10.72
C ASN A 141 3.56 -1.86 -10.69
N VAL A 142 2.89 -2.63 -11.55
CA VAL A 142 1.45 -2.56 -11.75
C VAL A 142 0.83 -3.84 -11.17
N TYR A 143 -0.18 -3.67 -10.32
CA TYR A 143 -0.83 -4.77 -9.62
C TYR A 143 -2.31 -4.81 -10.01
N LEU A 144 -2.70 -5.84 -10.75
CA LEU A 144 -4.10 -6.05 -11.14
C LEU A 144 -4.66 -7.21 -10.32
N VAL A 145 -5.81 -6.99 -9.68
CA VAL A 145 -6.45 -7.94 -8.78
C VAL A 145 -7.74 -8.45 -9.41
N TYR A 146 -7.99 -9.76 -9.29
CA TYR A 146 -9.26 -10.36 -9.70
C TYR A 146 -10.36 -9.96 -8.70
N SER A 147 -11.51 -9.53 -9.19
CA SER A 147 -12.67 -9.20 -8.34
C SER A 147 -13.37 -10.44 -7.77
N THR A 148 -13.21 -11.59 -8.43
CA THR A 148 -13.77 -12.87 -8.00
C THR A 148 -12.85 -13.57 -7.02
N ARG A 149 -13.44 -14.21 -6.01
CA ARG A 149 -12.74 -15.06 -5.06
C ARG A 149 -12.52 -16.45 -5.68
N PRO A 150 -11.40 -17.13 -5.37
CA PRO A 150 -11.17 -18.53 -5.74
C PRO A 150 -12.28 -19.47 -5.26
#